data_AF-A0A3P1T0P3-F1
#
_entry.id   AF-A0A3P1T0P3-F1
#
_cell.length_a   1.000
_cell.length_b   1.000
_cell.length_c   1.000
_cell.angle_alpha   90.00
_cell.angle_beta   90.00
_cell.angle_gamma   90.00
#
_symmetry.space_group_name_H-M   'P 1'
#
loop_
_entity.id
_entity.type
_entity.pdbx_description
1 polymer ?
#
loop_
_entity_poly.entity_id
_entity_poly.type
_entity_poly.pdbx_seq_one_letter_code
_entity_poly.pdbx_strand_id
1 'polypeptide(L)'
;MIVDDKLENTFGRKNPFRVPDDYFTLLENRIMDSLPDMALSHTNSTKKLHIWKRMRIYVATAACVGGILAGYIIYKDSRASTTLPSNNADIVANTNDYNIEKAVDYVMMNNDDFYSYLTSE
;
A
#
# COMPACT_ATOMS: atom_id res chain seq x y z
N MET A 1 42.72 55.49 -35.12
CA MET A 1 43.50 55.13 -36.32
C MET A 1 44.49 53.99 -36.06
N ILE A 2 45.32 54.01 -35.01
CA ILE A 2 46.30 52.93 -34.74
C ILE A 2 45.65 51.56 -34.44
N VAL A 3 44.46 51.56 -33.83
CA VAL A 3 43.74 50.32 -33.47
C VAL A 3 43.20 49.60 -34.72
N ASP A 4 42.71 50.36 -35.70
CA ASP A 4 42.11 49.83 -36.93
C ASP A 4 43.16 49.14 -37.81
N ASP A 5 44.35 49.76 -37.98
CA ASP A 5 45.47 49.17 -38.73
C ASP A 5 45.95 47.84 -38.13
N LYS A 6 45.95 47.74 -36.79
CA LYS A 6 46.38 46.52 -36.10
C LYS A 6 45.36 45.39 -36.23
N LEU A 7 44.07 45.73 -36.26
CA LEU A 7 42.99 44.77 -36.50
C LEU A 7 43.04 44.23 -37.94
N GLU A 8 43.24 45.09 -38.93
CA GLU A 8 43.29 44.70 -40.34
C GLU A 8 44.48 43.79 -40.66
N ASN A 9 45.66 44.04 -40.08
CA ASN A 9 46.83 43.18 -40.29
C ASN A 9 46.69 41.81 -39.58
N THR A 10 46.02 41.76 -38.43
CA THR A 10 45.90 40.51 -37.64
C THR A 10 44.78 39.60 -38.14
N PHE A 11 43.62 40.17 -38.52
CA PHE A 11 42.42 39.40 -38.88
C PHE A 11 42.09 39.46 -40.37
N GLY A 12 42.74 40.36 -41.13
CA GLY A 12 42.46 40.58 -42.54
C GLY A 12 41.08 41.20 -42.80
N ARG A 13 40.83 41.58 -44.07
CA ARG A 13 39.53 42.15 -44.49
C ARG A 13 38.52 41.10 -44.99
N LYS A 14 38.84 39.81 -44.80
CA LYS A 14 37.98 38.70 -45.23
C LYS A 14 36.86 38.55 -44.21
N ASN A 15 35.61 38.57 -44.67
CA ASN A 15 34.45 38.42 -43.78
C ASN A 15 34.44 37.02 -43.15
N PRO A 16 34.68 36.89 -41.83
CA PRO A 16 34.67 35.58 -41.16
C PRO A 16 33.24 35.06 -40.95
N PHE A 17 32.23 35.90 -41.15
CA PHE A 17 30.82 35.54 -41.00
C PHE A 17 30.17 35.16 -42.34
N ARG A 18 30.95 34.76 -43.34
CA ARG A 18 30.39 34.26 -44.60
C ARG A 18 29.81 32.88 -44.36
N VAL A 19 28.49 32.80 -44.49
CA VAL A 19 27.74 31.57 -44.37
C VAL A 19 28.00 30.70 -45.62
N PRO A 20 28.05 29.35 -45.49
CA PRO A 20 28.13 28.45 -46.63
C PRO A 20 26.97 28.65 -47.62
N ASP A 21 27.23 28.35 -48.88
CA ASP A 21 26.17 28.32 -49.89
C ASP A 21 25.10 27.30 -49.46
N ASP A 22 23.82 27.63 -49.65
CA ASP A 22 22.65 26.81 -49.26
C ASP A 22 22.45 26.56 -47.74
N TYR A 23 23.13 27.28 -46.85
CA TYR A 23 22.85 27.17 -45.41
C TYR A 23 21.39 27.52 -45.06
N PHE A 24 20.89 28.64 -45.58
CA PHE A 24 19.53 29.09 -45.28
C PHE A 24 18.46 28.27 -46.00
N THR A 25 18.80 27.54 -47.07
CA THR A 25 17.87 26.67 -47.78
C THR A 25 17.65 25.37 -47.02
N LEU A 26 18.68 24.83 -46.36
CA LEU A 26 18.59 23.64 -45.51
C LEU A 26 18.21 23.94 -44.06
N LEU A 27 18.25 25.22 -43.65
CA LEU A 27 17.97 25.64 -42.27
C LEU A 27 16.56 25.27 -41.83
N GLU A 28 15.56 25.43 -42.71
CA GLU A 28 14.17 25.09 -42.38
C GLU A 28 14.02 23.61 -42.02
N ASN A 29 14.54 22.72 -42.87
CA ASN A 29 14.55 21.27 -42.61
C ASN A 29 15.26 20.95 -41.29
N ARG A 30 16.41 21.59 -41.05
CA ARG A 30 17.19 21.40 -39.82
C ARG A 30 16.42 21.84 -38.58
N ILE A 31 15.67 22.95 -38.65
CA ILE A 31 14.85 23.43 -37.54
C ILE A 31 13.67 22.48 -37.32
N MET A 32 13.01 22.02 -38.39
CA MET A 32 11.90 21.07 -38.32
C MET A 32 12.33 19.73 -37.74
N ASP A 33 13.49 19.19 -38.14
CA ASP A 33 14.06 17.96 -37.59
C ASP A 33 14.55 18.12 -36.13
N SER A 34 14.95 19.34 -35.75
CA SER A 34 15.40 19.64 -34.38
C SER A 34 14.24 19.96 -33.44
N LEU A 35 13.02 20.11 -33.95
CA LEU A 35 11.84 20.24 -33.12
C LEU A 35 11.53 18.84 -32.57
N PRO A 36 11.51 18.66 -31.23
CA PRO A 36 11.12 17.39 -30.65
C PRO A 36 9.72 17.04 -31.18
N ASP A 37 9.55 15.82 -31.69
CA ASP A 37 8.29 15.35 -32.27
C ASP A 37 7.12 15.80 -31.42
N MET A 38 6.42 16.85 -31.89
CA MET A 38 5.20 17.35 -31.28
C MET A 38 4.04 16.34 -31.46
N ALA A 39 4.38 15.14 -31.95
CA ALA A 39 3.53 13.99 -32.13
C ALA A 39 3.94 12.80 -31.25
N LEU A 40 4.58 12.99 -30.10
CA LEU A 40 4.30 12.12 -28.95
C LEU A 40 4.33 12.96 -27.69
N SER A 41 3.20 13.63 -27.49
CA SER A 41 2.56 13.88 -26.21
C SER A 41 2.90 12.82 -25.14
N HIS A 42 4.12 12.89 -24.60
CA HIS A 42 4.37 12.72 -23.18
C HIS A 42 3.89 14.00 -22.51
N THR A 43 2.61 14.31 -22.73
CA THR A 43 1.79 14.78 -21.64
C THR A 43 1.96 13.72 -20.58
N ASN A 44 2.87 14.00 -19.67
CA ASN A 44 2.80 13.53 -18.30
C ASN A 44 1.52 14.12 -17.70
N SER A 45 0.38 13.77 -18.29
CA SER A 45 -0.91 13.69 -17.65
C SER A 45 -0.64 12.69 -16.55
N THR A 46 -0.24 13.22 -15.40
CA THR A 46 -0.21 12.50 -14.15
C THR A 46 -1.61 11.94 -14.03
N LYS A 47 -1.78 10.69 -14.46
CA LYS A 47 -3.01 9.93 -14.35
C LYS A 47 -3.20 9.74 -12.86
N LYS A 48 -3.69 10.77 -12.19
CA LYS A 48 -4.35 10.62 -10.90
C LYS A 48 -5.38 9.54 -11.16
N LEU A 49 -5.37 8.54 -10.27
CA LEU A 49 -6.32 7.43 -10.18
C LEU A 49 -5.78 6.06 -10.67
N HIS A 50 -4.78 5.53 -9.95
CA HIS A 50 -4.65 4.07 -9.76
C HIS A 50 -4.68 3.65 -8.27
N ILE A 51 -5.24 4.49 -7.40
CA ILE A 51 -5.40 4.15 -5.98
C ILE A 51 -6.76 3.50 -5.75
N TRP A 52 -7.81 3.96 -6.45
CA TRP A 52 -9.18 3.46 -6.33
C TRP A 52 -9.35 1.96 -6.62
N LYS A 53 -8.70 1.44 -7.67
CA LYS A 53 -8.74 0.00 -7.97
C LYS A 53 -8.14 -0.83 -6.83
N ARG A 54 -7.04 -0.35 -6.24
CA ARG A 54 -6.38 -1.01 -5.12
C ARG A 54 -7.22 -0.94 -3.85
N MET A 55 -7.84 0.21 -3.58
CA MET A 55 -8.75 0.40 -2.44
C MET A 55 -10.00 -0.48 -2.55
N ARG A 56 -10.55 -0.68 -3.76
CA ARG A 56 -11.72 -1.55 -3.96
C ARG A 56 -11.46 -3.00 -3.52
N ILE A 57 -10.25 -3.52 -3.75
CA ILE A 57 -9.88 -4.87 -3.30
C ILE A 57 -9.84 -4.91 -1.77
N TYR A 58 -9.21 -3.92 -1.13
CA TYR A 58 -9.17 -3.85 0.34
C TYR A 58 -10.55 -3.71 0.97
N VAL A 59 -11.42 -2.87 0.41
CA VAL A 59 -12.81 -2.69 0.88
C VAL A 59 -13.60 -4.00 0.76
N ALA A 60 -13.46 -4.74 -0.35
CA ALA A 60 -14.12 -6.03 -0.51
C ALA A 60 -13.64 -7.06 0.53
N THR A 61 -12.32 -7.15 0.77
CA THR A 61 -11.78 -8.04 1.80
C THR A 61 -12.24 -7.68 3.21
N ALA A 62 -12.26 -6.38 3.54
CA ALA A 62 -12.73 -5.91 4.85
C ALA A 62 -14.22 -6.20 5.05
N ALA A 63 -15.05 -6.05 4.01
CA ALA A 63 -16.47 -6.36 4.07
C ALA A 63 -16.75 -7.85 4.29
N CYS A 64 -16.01 -8.76 3.62
CA CYS A 64 -16.17 -10.20 3.84
C CYS A 64 -15.78 -10.60 5.26
N VAL A 65 -14.62 -10.15 5.75
CA VAL A 65 -14.16 -10.46 7.11
C VAL A 65 -15.10 -9.85 8.15
N GLY A 66 -15.51 -8.59 7.96
CA GLY A 66 -16.48 -7.91 8.81
C GLY A 66 -17.84 -8.58 8.82
N GLY A 67 -18.33 -9.05 7.66
CA GLY A 67 -19.60 -9.78 7.55
C GLY A 67 -19.57 -11.13 8.25
N ILE A 68 -18.46 -11.87 8.17
CA ILE A 68 -18.28 -13.14 8.88
C ILE A 68 -18.24 -12.89 10.39
N LEU A 69 -17.47 -11.89 10.85
CA LEU A 69 -17.38 -11.55 12.28
C LEU A 69 -18.70 -11.02 12.83
N ALA A 70 -19.37 -10.11 12.12
CA ALA A 70 -20.67 -9.58 12.52
C ALA A 70 -21.73 -10.69 12.50
N GLY A 71 -21.74 -11.55 11.48
CA GLY A 71 -22.62 -12.72 11.40
C GLY A 71 -22.36 -13.69 12.55
N TYR A 72 -21.11 -13.95 12.91
CA TYR A 72 -20.74 -14.78 14.06
C TYR A 72 -21.21 -14.17 15.38
N ILE A 73 -21.04 -12.85 15.58
CA ILE A 73 -21.52 -12.15 16.77
C ILE A 73 -23.04 -12.22 16.86
N ILE A 74 -23.76 -11.91 15.78
CA ILE A 74 -25.23 -11.97 15.72
C ILE A 74 -25.72 -13.40 15.92
N TYR A 75 -25.04 -14.41 15.38
CA TYR A 75 -25.39 -15.81 15.58
C TYR A 75 -25.21 -16.25 17.03
N LYS A 76 -24.11 -15.83 17.68
CA LYS A 76 -23.91 -16.01 19.12
C LYS A 76 -25.00 -15.32 19.92
N ASP A 77 -25.36 -14.08 19.57
CA ASP A 77 -26.32 -13.27 20.31
C ASP A 77 -27.76 -13.76 20.12
N SER A 78 -28.10 -14.24 18.93
CA SER A 78 -29.38 -14.90 18.63
C SER A 78 -29.52 -16.26 19.31
N ARG A 79 -28.40 -16.94 19.59
CA ARG A 79 -28.37 -18.12 20.47
C ARG A 79 -28.45 -17.74 21.95
N ALA A 80 -27.90 -16.59 22.35
CA ALA A 80 -28.03 -16.05 23.70
C ALA A 80 -29.45 -15.54 24.01
N SER A 81 -30.22 -15.11 23.01
CA SER A 81 -31.65 -14.76 23.19
C SER A 81 -32.58 -15.97 23.26
N THR A 82 -32.08 -17.19 23.01
CA THR A 82 -32.75 -18.47 23.35
C THR A 82 -32.17 -19.08 24.63
N THR A 83 -31.80 -18.24 25.60
CA THR A 83 -31.62 -18.69 26.99
C THR A 83 -32.59 -17.94 27.88
N LEU A 84 -33.69 -18.63 28.24
CA LEU A 84 -34.36 -18.48 29.54
C LEU A 84 -33.29 -18.34 30.64
N PRO A 85 -33.57 -17.63 31.76
CA PRO A 85 -32.54 -17.11 32.65
C PRO A 85 -31.53 -18.19 33.02
N SER A 86 -30.33 -18.06 32.45
CA SER A 86 -29.06 -18.12 33.16
C SER A 86 -29.12 -18.78 34.55
N ASN A 87 -29.05 -20.10 34.60
CA ASN A 87 -28.24 -20.75 35.63
C ASN A 87 -26.80 -20.78 35.08
N ASN A 88 -26.12 -19.62 35.13
CA ASN A 88 -24.69 -19.50 34.76
C ASN A 88 -23.77 -20.38 35.63
N ALA A 89 -24.29 -21.03 36.66
CA ALA A 89 -23.54 -21.96 37.51
C ALA A 89 -23.12 -23.24 36.77
N ASP A 90 -23.98 -23.83 35.93
CA ASP A 90 -23.74 -25.17 35.38
C ASP A 90 -22.74 -25.17 34.21
N ILE A 91 -22.76 -24.13 33.35
CA ILE A 91 -21.81 -24.01 32.23
C ILE A 91 -20.42 -23.64 32.73
N VAL A 92 -20.34 -22.76 33.75
CA VAL A 92 -19.06 -22.41 34.39
C VAL A 92 -18.50 -23.60 35.14
N ALA A 93 -19.33 -24.37 35.86
CA ALA A 93 -18.90 -25.60 36.53
C ALA A 93 -18.31 -26.63 35.55
N ASN A 94 -19.00 -26.96 34.45
CA ASN A 94 -18.50 -27.92 33.47
C ASN A 94 -17.21 -27.46 32.77
N THR A 95 -17.07 -26.16 32.51
CA THR A 95 -15.88 -25.62 31.85
C THR A 95 -14.69 -25.63 32.81
N ASN A 96 -14.91 -25.31 34.09
CA ASN A 96 -13.86 -25.36 35.11
C ASN A 96 -13.40 -26.80 35.35
N ASP A 97 -14.32 -27.77 35.41
CA ASP A 97 -14.00 -29.17 35.66
C ASP A 97 -13.07 -29.76 34.58
N TYR A 98 -13.34 -29.49 33.30
CA TYR A 98 -12.47 -29.89 32.19
C TYR A 98 -11.08 -29.23 32.24
N ASN A 99 -11.01 -27.96 32.66
CA ASN A 99 -9.72 -27.27 32.78
C ASN A 99 -8.91 -27.77 33.99
N ILE A 100 -9.58 -28.15 35.07
CA ILE A 100 -8.96 -28.71 36.27
C ILE A 100 -8.43 -30.11 35.97
N GLU A 101 -9.22 -30.98 35.34
CA GLU A 101 -8.80 -32.34 34.94
C GLU A 101 -7.51 -32.29 34.10
N LYS A 102 -7.45 -31.36 33.15
CA LYS A 102 -6.25 -31.17 32.32
C LYS A 102 -5.04 -30.64 33.11
N ALA A 103 -5.26 -29.73 34.06
CA ALA A 103 -4.20 -29.22 34.91
C ALA A 103 -3.64 -30.31 35.84
N VAL A 104 -4.51 -31.16 36.37
CA VAL A 104 -4.17 -32.32 37.21
C VAL A 104 -3.37 -33.35 36.42
N ASP A 105 -3.76 -33.63 35.16
CA ASP A 105 -3.02 -34.54 34.27
C ASP A 105 -1.60 -34.05 33.96
N TYR A 106 -1.40 -32.73 33.78
CA TYR A 106 -0.06 -32.15 33.62
C TYR A 106 0.84 -32.32 34.83
N VAL A 107 0.28 -32.30 36.04
CA VAL A 107 1.02 -32.47 37.28
C VAL A 107 1.18 -33.97 37.63
N MET A 108 0.59 -34.87 36.83
CA MET A 108 0.52 -36.32 37.08
C MET A 108 0.05 -36.64 38.50
N MET A 109 -0.90 -35.85 39.01
CA MET A 109 -1.46 -35.99 40.35
C MET A 109 -2.86 -36.59 40.27
N ASN A 110 -3.32 -37.26 41.32
CA ASN A 110 -4.69 -37.78 41.35
C ASN A 110 -5.69 -36.66 41.65
N ASN A 111 -6.85 -36.70 41.01
CA ASN A 111 -7.89 -35.68 41.16
C ASN A 111 -8.45 -35.63 42.60
N ASP A 112 -8.58 -36.77 43.26
CA ASP A 112 -9.07 -36.86 44.64
C ASP A 112 -8.13 -36.15 45.63
N ASP A 113 -6.81 -36.27 45.42
CA ASP A 113 -5.81 -35.61 46.24
C ASP A 113 -5.85 -34.08 46.02
N PHE A 114 -6.08 -33.63 44.78
CA PHE A 114 -6.22 -32.21 44.44
C PHE A 114 -7.44 -31.57 45.12
N TYR A 115 -8.61 -32.23 45.09
CA TYR A 115 -9.80 -31.71 45.79
C TYR A 115 -9.65 -31.76 47.31
N SER A 116 -8.98 -32.77 47.86
CA SER A 116 -8.72 -32.83 49.31
C SER A 116 -7.95 -31.60 49.79
N TYR A 117 -6.95 -31.14 49.01
CA TYR A 117 -6.18 -29.94 49.35
C TYR A 117 -7.05 -28.69 49.32
N LEU A 118 -7.86 -28.51 48.28
CA LEU A 118 -8.75 -27.35 48.11
C LEU A 118 -9.88 -27.28 49.15
N THR A 119 -10.28 -28.42 49.71
CA THR A 119 -11.36 -28.51 50.70
C THR A 119 -10.85 -28.59 52.14
N SER A 120 -9.54 -28.79 52.33
CA SER A 120 -8.89 -28.85 53.65
C SER A 120 -8.45 -27.50 54.21
N GLU A 121 -8.85 -26.38 53.57
CA GLU A 121 -8.68 -25.01 54.07
C GLU A 121 -9.95 -24.47 54.75
#